data_AF-A0A1W9LLC9-F1
#
_entry.id   AF-A0A1W9LLC9-F1
#
_cell.length_a   1.000
_cell.length_b   1.000
_cell.length_c   1.000
_cell.angle_alpha   90.00
_cell.angle_beta   90.00
_cell.angle_gamma   90.00
#
_symmetry.space_group_name_H-M   'P 1'
#
loop_
_entity.id
_entity.type
_entity.pdbx_description
1 polymer ?
#
loop_
_entity_poly.entity_id
_entity_poly.type
_entity_poly.pdbx_seq_one_letter_code
_entity_poly.pdbx_strand_id
1 'polypeptide(L)'
;MVTHRLRLTLGQVAIEDKSNEIPALPQLIRSLPAFEKVLVTADAMHCQQESSRVITQERGWDYLWGLKGNQSGILQCAENLIANQAFPP
;
A
#
# COMPACT_ATOMS: atom_id res chain seq x y z
N MET A 1 -7.56 -8.56 2.98
CA MET A 1 -7.84 -7.20 3.47
C MET A 1 -8.64 -7.30 4.76
N VAL A 2 -8.09 -6.76 5.84
CA VAL A 2 -8.76 -6.72 7.15
C VAL A 2 -8.93 -5.27 7.59
N THR A 3 -10.04 -4.96 8.23
CA THR A 3 -10.24 -3.65 8.85
C THR A 3 -9.51 -3.59 10.19
N HIS A 4 -8.80 -2.50 10.47
CA HIS A 4 -8.04 -2.37 11.71
C HIS A 4 -8.95 -2.35 12.96
N ARG A 5 -9.99 -1.50 12.95
CA ARG A 5 -10.87 -1.28 14.12
C ARG A 5 -11.82 -2.44 14.38
N LEU A 6 -12.48 -2.95 13.34
CA LEU A 6 -13.52 -3.99 13.49
C LEU A 6 -12.94 -5.41 13.42
N ARG A 7 -11.66 -5.56 13.04
CA ARG A 7 -11.02 -6.85 12.81
C ARG A 7 -11.80 -7.74 11.83
N LEU A 8 -12.55 -7.12 10.92
CA LEU A 8 -13.34 -7.80 9.92
C LEU A 8 -12.50 -8.05 8.67
N THR A 9 -12.50 -9.29 8.18
CA THR A 9 -11.96 -9.65 6.87
C THR A 9 -12.95 -9.24 5.78
N LEU A 10 -12.56 -8.28 4.94
CA LEU A 10 -13.38 -7.81 3.82
C LEU A 10 -13.21 -8.64 2.55
N GLY A 11 -12.06 -9.31 2.42
CA GLY A 11 -11.76 -10.13 1.26
C GLY A 11 -10.38 -10.76 1.35
N GLN A 12 -10.19 -11.87 0.65
CA GLN A 12 -8.94 -12.60 0.52
C GLN A 12 -8.86 -13.21 -0.87
N VAL A 13 -7.65 -13.36 -1.40
CA VAL A 13 -7.39 -13.98 -2.70
C VAL A 13 -6.31 -15.03 -2.47
N ALA A 14 -6.57 -16.25 -2.96
CA ALA A 14 -5.57 -17.31 -2.94
C ALA A 14 -4.48 -17.01 -3.99
N ILE A 15 -3.23 -17.30 -3.65
CA ILE A 15 -2.08 -17.08 -4.52
C ILE A 15 -1.68 -18.43 -5.12
N GLU A 16 -1.44 -18.45 -6.42
CA GLU A 16 -0.96 -19.64 -7.12
C GLU A 16 0.46 -20.01 -6.65
N ASP A 17 0.79 -21.31 -6.65
CA ASP A 17 2.02 -21.87 -6.06
C ASP A 17 3.35 -21.26 -6.54
N LYS A 18 3.36 -20.53 -7.67
CA LYS A 18 4.56 -19.89 -8.25
C LYS A 18 4.45 -18.37 -8.36
N SER A 19 3.44 -17.77 -7.74
CA SER A 19 3.22 -16.33 -7.71
C SER A 19 3.47 -15.77 -6.31
N ASN A 20 3.33 -14.46 -6.14
CA ASN A 20 3.37 -13.78 -4.85
C ASN A 20 2.19 -12.81 -4.70
N GLU A 21 2.12 -12.13 -3.57
CA GLU A 21 1.02 -11.26 -3.18
C GLU A 21 0.99 -9.92 -3.90
N ILE A 22 2.09 -9.52 -4.56
CA ILE A 22 2.22 -8.23 -5.24
C ILE A 22 1.15 -8.06 -6.35
N PRO A 23 1.00 -8.98 -7.32
CA PRO A 23 -0.05 -8.88 -8.35
C PRO A 23 -1.45 -9.12 -7.80
N ALA A 24 -1.58 -9.82 -6.67
CA ALA A 24 -2.88 -10.14 -6.06
C ALA A 24 -3.48 -8.93 -5.33
N LEU A 25 -2.65 -8.05 -4.75
CA LEU A 25 -3.14 -6.87 -4.02
C LEU A 25 -4.03 -5.96 -4.89
N PRO A 26 -3.62 -5.49 -6.09
CA PRO A 26 -4.49 -4.72 -6.98
C PRO A 26 -5.84 -5.38 -7.26
N GLN A 27 -5.85 -6.69 -7.48
CA GLN A 27 -7.09 -7.45 -7.75
C GLN A 27 -8.00 -7.46 -6.52
N LEU A 28 -7.43 -7.71 -5.34
CA LEU A 28 -8.16 -7.63 -4.09
C LEU A 28 -8.70 -6.23 -3.83
N ILE A 29 -7.92 -5.17 -4.06
CA ILE A 29 -8.38 -3.79 -3.89
C ILE A 29 -9.58 -3.52 -4.79
N ARG A 30 -9.57 -3.96 -6.05
CA ARG A 30 -10.67 -3.77 -7.02
C ARG A 30 -11.95 -4.54 -6.69
N SER A 31 -11.86 -5.64 -5.94
CA SER A 31 -13.04 -6.44 -5.57
C SER A 31 -13.78 -5.91 -4.35
N LEU A 32 -13.17 -5.00 -3.57
CA LEU A 32 -13.80 -4.45 -2.37
C LEU A 32 -14.98 -3.51 -2.69
N PRO A 33 -15.91 -3.34 -1.73
CA PRO A 33 -16.92 -2.28 -1.83
C PRO A 33 -16.28 -0.89 -1.90
N ALA A 34 -17.03 0.09 -2.43
CA ALA A 34 -16.62 1.49 -2.38
C ALA A 34 -16.75 2.03 -0.95
N PHE A 35 -15.73 2.75 -0.50
CA PHE A 35 -15.67 3.42 0.80
C PHE A 35 -15.12 4.83 0.57
N GLU A 36 -15.56 5.82 1.34
CA GLU A 36 -15.15 7.22 1.11
C GLU A 36 -13.78 7.58 1.66
N LYS A 37 -13.37 7.00 2.79
CA LYS A 37 -12.14 7.38 3.51
C LYS A 37 -11.40 6.13 3.95
N VAL A 38 -10.48 5.67 3.11
CA VAL A 38 -9.70 4.46 3.36
C VAL A 38 -8.22 4.78 3.31
N LEU A 39 -7.52 4.38 4.38
CA LEU A 39 -6.07 4.28 4.38
C LEU A 39 -5.70 2.80 4.30
N VAL A 40 -5.01 2.42 3.22
CA VAL A 40 -4.49 1.06 3.06
C VAL A 40 -3.07 1.00 3.61
N THR A 41 -2.82 0.04 4.50
CA THR A 41 -1.50 -0.24 5.05
C THR A 41 -1.11 -1.67 4.72
N ALA A 42 0.14 -1.88 4.32
CA ALA A 42 0.70 -3.20 4.06
C ALA A 42 2.20 -3.17 4.35
N ASP A 43 2.85 -4.33 4.33
CA ASP A 43 4.29 -4.42 4.48
C ASP A 43 5.04 -3.75 3.31
N ALA A 44 6.35 -3.61 3.46
CA ALA A 44 7.19 -2.89 2.52
C ALA A 44 7.33 -3.55 1.13
N MET A 45 6.98 -4.84 0.97
CA MET A 45 7.00 -5.51 -0.33
C MET A 45 5.94 -4.92 -1.27
N HIS A 46 4.87 -4.36 -0.71
CA HIS A 46 3.80 -3.67 -1.44
C HIS A 46 4.10 -2.20 -1.77
N CYS A 47 5.30 -1.69 -1.47
CA CYS A 47 5.78 -0.39 -1.95
C CYS A 47 6.03 -0.44 -3.47
N GLN A 48 4.94 -0.57 -4.23
CA GLN A 48 4.87 -0.85 -5.66
C GLN A 48 4.01 0.21 -6.32
N GLN A 49 4.52 0.80 -7.41
CA GLN A 49 3.84 1.90 -8.11
C GLN A 49 2.42 1.51 -8.57
N GLU A 50 2.25 0.30 -9.10
CA GLU A 50 0.94 -0.16 -9.57
C GLU A 50 -0.06 -0.31 -8.42
N SER A 51 0.36 -0.81 -7.25
CA SER A 51 -0.53 -0.90 -6.09
C SER A 51 -0.98 0.48 -5.62
N SER A 52 -0.04 1.43 -5.53
CA SER A 52 -0.33 2.84 -5.21
C SER A 52 -1.28 3.49 -6.22
N ARG A 53 -1.09 3.21 -7.52
CA ARG A 53 -1.92 3.73 -8.60
C ARG A 53 -3.37 3.25 -8.48
N VAL A 54 -3.58 1.96 -8.23
CA VAL A 54 -4.94 1.41 -8.05
C VAL A 54 -5.63 2.03 -6.83
N ILE A 55 -4.92 2.15 -5.72
CA ILE A 55 -5.51 2.70 -4.49
C ILE A 55 -5.87 4.18 -4.67
N THR A 56 -4.99 4.98 -5.23
CA THR A 56 -5.22 6.43 -5.39
C THR A 56 -6.10 6.75 -6.59
N GLN A 57 -5.73 6.31 -7.79
CA GLN A 57 -6.34 6.77 -9.03
C GLN A 57 -7.61 5.98 -9.40
N GLU A 58 -7.68 4.69 -9.07
CA GLU A 58 -8.88 3.88 -9.38
C GLU A 58 -9.89 3.89 -8.23
N ARG A 59 -9.44 3.96 -6.97
CA ARG A 59 -10.34 3.93 -5.80
C ARG A 59 -10.56 5.29 -5.12
N GLY A 60 -9.68 6.26 -5.32
CA GLY A 60 -9.74 7.53 -4.58
C GLY A 60 -9.39 7.37 -3.10
N TRP A 61 -8.59 6.36 -2.76
CA TRP A 61 -8.18 6.04 -1.39
C TRP A 61 -6.71 6.45 -1.16
N ASP A 62 -6.31 6.47 0.10
CA ASP A 62 -4.94 6.75 0.53
C ASP A 62 -4.18 5.47 0.88
N TYR A 63 -2.85 5.54 0.88
CA TYR A 63 -2.00 4.44 1.32
C TYR A 63 -0.85 4.91 2.23
N LEU A 64 -0.36 3.99 3.05
CA LEU A 64 0.88 4.12 3.78
C LEU A 64 1.68 2.82 3.63
N TRP A 65 2.76 2.90 2.85
CA TRP A 65 3.68 1.78 2.65
C TRP A 65 4.93 1.94 3.48
N GLY A 66 5.46 0.82 3.96
CA GLY A 66 6.84 0.78 4.41
C GLY A 66 7.80 0.85 3.22
N LEU A 67 8.92 1.55 3.38
CA LEU A 67 10.00 1.52 2.40
C LEU A 67 11.09 0.54 2.88
N LYS A 68 11.50 -0.39 2.02
CA LYS A 68 12.63 -1.27 2.30
C LYS A 68 13.93 -0.60 1.83
N GLY A 69 14.92 -0.49 2.71
CA GLY A 69 16.18 0.22 2.44
C GLY A 69 17.06 -0.37 1.32
N ASN A 70 16.70 -1.54 0.78
CA ASN A 70 17.41 -2.17 -0.34
C ASN A 70 16.91 -1.71 -1.72
N GLN A 71 15.88 -0.84 -1.79
CA GLN A 71 15.46 -0.23 -3.05
C GLN A 71 16.40 0.93 -3.41
N SER A 72 17.15 0.77 -4.50
CA SER A 72 18.22 1.68 -4.90
C SER A 72 17.72 3.12 -5.07
N GLY A 73 18.31 4.07 -4.32
CA GLY A 73 18.07 5.50 -4.44
C GLY A 73 16.80 6.01 -3.73
N ILE A 74 15.82 5.14 -3.41
CA ILE A 74 14.55 5.58 -2.82
C ILE A 74 14.73 5.96 -1.35
N LEU A 75 15.54 5.22 -0.58
CA LEU A 75 15.84 5.57 0.81
C LEU A 75 16.49 6.96 0.91
N GLN A 76 17.53 7.20 0.10
CA GLN A 76 18.21 8.50 0.04
C GLN A 76 17.26 9.63 -0.40
N CYS A 77 16.38 9.36 -1.36
CA CYS A 77 15.35 10.32 -1.79
C CYS A 77 14.40 10.67 -0.64
N ALA A 78 13.90 9.65 0.08
CA ALA A 78 13.02 9.84 1.24
C ALA A 78 13.71 10.65 2.36
N GLU A 79 14.96 10.32 2.69
CA GLU A 79 15.76 11.05 3.68
C GLU A 79 15.94 12.52 3.28
N ASN A 80 16.25 12.80 2.01
CA ASN A 80 16.38 14.16 1.50
C ASN A 80 15.05 14.94 1.55
N LEU A 81 13.93 14.29 1.23
CA LEU A 81 12.61 14.93 1.29
C LEU A 81 12.20 15.24 2.73
N ILE A 82 12.46 14.32 3.66
CA ILE A 82 12.17 14.51 5.09
C ILE A 82 13.10 15.57 5.68
N ALA A 83 14.40 15.57 5.37
CA ALA A 83 15.34 16.58 5.87
C ALA A 83 14.98 18.00 5.38
N ASN A 84 14.40 18.12 4.19
CA ASN A 84 13.92 19.40 3.64
C ASN A 84 12.50 19.78 4.09
N GLN A 85 11.74 18.84 4.65
CA GLN A 85 10.47 19.10 5.33
C GLN A 85 10.74 19.18 6.82
N ALA A 86 10.96 20.39 7.33
CA ALA A 86 10.96 20.61 8.77
C ALA A 86 9.60 20.15 9.33
N PHE A 87 9.57 18.96 9.93
CA PHE A 87 8.53 18.60 10.87
C PHE A 87 8.94 19.23 12.19
N PRO A 88 8.38 20.40 12.56
CA PRO A 88 8.62 20.92 13.90
C PRO A 88 8.20 19.83 14.91
N PRO A 89 8.92 19.71 16.03
CA PRO A 89 8.56 18.77 17.10
C PRO A 89 7.13 18.98 17.61
#